data_AF-A0A1G6ZVY4-F1
#
_entry.id   AF-A0A1G6ZVY4-F1
#
_cell.length_a   1.000
_cell.length_b   1.000
_cell.length_c   1.000
_cell.angle_alpha   90.00
_cell.angle_beta   90.00
_cell.angle_gamma   90.00
#
_symmetry.space_group_name_H-M   'P 1'
#
loop_
_entity.id
_entity.type
_entity.pdbx_description
1 polymer ?
#
loop_
_entity_poly.entity_id
_entity_poly.type
_entity_poly.pdbx_seq_one_letter_code
_entity_poly.pdbx_strand_id
1 'polypeptide(L)' 'MPDLLVKDIDSEIADRIKRMARDRGWPINDVVLSLLRQALGMEKPEPPLPGDIARLTGTWEDEESRALKEAIEALRKLG' A
#
# COMPACT_ATOMS: atom_id res chain seq x y z
N MET A 1 -11.72 -11.09 -24.33
CA MET A 1 -11.12 -10.30 -23.24
C MET A 1 -11.31 -8.84 -23.61
N PRO A 2 -11.86 -7.99 -22.74
CA PRO A 2 -11.88 -6.56 -22.98
C PRO A 2 -10.46 -6.01 -22.87
N ASP A 3 -10.06 -5.16 -23.81
CA ASP A 3 -8.80 -4.43 -23.74
C ASP A 3 -9.01 -3.09 -23.04
N LEU A 4 -8.11 -2.76 -22.12
CA LEU A 4 -8.10 -1.49 -21.40
C LEU A 4 -6.77 -0.77 -21.67
N LEU A 5 -6.86 0.41 -22.28
CA LEU A 5 -5.72 1.30 -22.46
C LEU A 5 -5.85 2.48 -21.49
N VAL A 6 -4.95 2.54 -20.51
CA VAL A 6 -4.86 3.66 -19.57
C VAL A 6 -3.95 4.71 -20.18
N LYS A 7 -4.46 5.95 -20.35
CA LYS A 7 -3.73 7.10 -20.91
C LYS A 7 -3.69 8.23 -19.90
N ASP A 8 -2.87 9.23 -20.20
CA ASP A 8 -2.77 10.48 -19.43
C ASP A 8 -2.44 10.27 -17.95
N ILE A 9 -1.73 9.18 -17.64
CA ILE A 9 -1.10 9.00 -16.33
C ILE A 9 0.11 9.91 -16.22
N ASP A 10 0.26 10.57 -15.07
CA ASP A 10 1.46 11.31 -14.78
C ASP A 10 2.68 10.37 -14.61
N SER A 11 3.87 10.97 -14.60
CA SER A 11 5.12 10.23 -14.44
C SER A 11 5.25 9.56 -13.07
N GLU A 12 4.64 10.12 -12.03
CA GLU A 12 4.71 9.58 -10.68
C GLU A 12 3.98 8.24 -10.58
N ILE A 13 2.76 8.17 -11.11
CA ILE A 13 1.95 6.95 -11.20
C ILE A 13 2.68 5.90 -12.03
N ALA A 14 3.16 6.28 -13.22
CA ALA A 14 3.88 5.37 -14.11
C ALA A 14 5.11 4.75 -13.42
N ASP A 15 5.89 5.57 -12.72
CA ASP A 15 7.09 5.11 -12.03
C ASP A 15 6.78 4.28 -10.78
N ARG A 16 5.69 4.59 -10.06
CA ARG A 16 5.22 3.76 -8.94
C ARG A 16 4.86 2.36 -9.41
N ILE A 17 4.10 2.23 -10.50
CA ILE A 17 3.71 0.94 -11.07
C ILE A 17 4.95 0.14 -11.51
N LYS A 18 5.91 0.79 -12.18
CA LYS A 18 7.17 0.14 -12.59
C LYS A 18 7.99 -0.36 -11.40
N ARG A 19 8.06 0.43 -10.31
CA ARG A 19 8.75 -0.01 -9.08
C ARG A 19 8.07 -1.24 -8.48
N MET A 20 6.74 -1.22 -8.35
CA MET A 20 5.99 -2.38 -7.86
C MET A 20 6.19 -3.64 -8.70
N ALA A 21 6.23 -3.50 -10.03
CA ALA A 21 6.54 -4.59 -10.95
C ALA A 21 7.94 -5.15 -10.73
N ARG A 22 8.95 -4.28 -10.58
CA ARG A 22 10.33 -4.67 -10.30
C ARG A 22 10.47 -5.39 -8.96
N ASP A 23 9.91 -4.83 -7.90
CA ASP A 23 10.08 -5.35 -6.54
C ASP A 23 9.44 -6.73 -6.36
N ARG A 24 8.33 -7.00 -7.07
CA ARG A 24 7.62 -8.28 -7.04
C ARG A 24 8.08 -9.26 -8.13
N GLY A 25 8.85 -8.80 -9.12
CA GLY A 25 9.18 -9.56 -10.32
C GLY A 25 7.96 -9.86 -11.21
N TRP A 26 6.92 -9.01 -11.16
CA TRP A 26 5.67 -9.21 -11.89
C TRP A 26 5.63 -8.41 -13.21
N PRO A 27 4.93 -8.90 -14.24
CA PRO A 27 4.60 -8.08 -15.40
C PRO A 27 3.80 -6.82 -15.00
N ILE A 28 4.06 -5.70 -15.68
CA ILE A 28 3.34 -4.42 -15.42
C ILE A 28 1.83 -4.61 -15.52
N ASN A 29 1.36 -5.36 -16.53
CA ASN A 29 -0.05 -5.66 -16.69
C ASN A 29 -0.65 -6.34 -15.46
N ASP A 30 0.05 -7.31 -14.86
CA ASP A 30 -0.45 -8.07 -13.72
C ASP A 30 -0.50 -7.21 -12.46
N VAL A 31 0.45 -6.28 -12.30
CA VAL A 31 0.42 -5.26 -11.26
C VAL A 31 -0.79 -4.34 -11.43
N VAL A 32 -1.02 -3.82 -12.64
CA VAL A 32 -2.18 -2.96 -12.92
C VAL A 32 -3.49 -3.70 -12.65
N LEU A 33 -3.60 -4.95 -13.09
CA LEU A 33 -4.79 -5.77 -12.85
C LEU A 33 -5.01 -6.06 -11.36
N SER A 34 -3.94 -6.30 -10.58
CA SER A 34 -4.03 -6.49 -9.14
C SER A 34 -4.48 -5.20 -8.44
N LEU A 35 -3.91 -4.05 -8.81
CA LEU A 35 -4.35 -2.74 -8.31
C LEU A 35 -5.83 -2.47 -8.60
N LEU A 36 -6.29 -2.78 -9.82
CA LEU A 36 -7.71 -2.63 -10.19
C LEU A 36 -8.61 -3.56 -9.37
N ARG A 37 -8.22 -4.83 -9.17
CA ARG A 37 -8.98 -5.76 -8.32
C ARG A 37 -9.04 -5.29 -6.87
N GLN A 38 -7.96 -4.74 -6.32
CA GLN A 38 -7.93 -4.17 -4.98
C GLN A 38 -8.85 -2.94 -4.87
N ALA A 39 -8.76 -2.01 -5.81
CA ALA A 39 -9.60 -0.81 -5.85
C ALA A 39 -11.10 -1.15 -6.00
N LEU A 40 -11.42 -2.24 -6.69
CA LEU A 40 -12.78 -2.75 -6.84
C LEU A 40 -13.22 -3.67 -5.69
N GLY A 41 -12.39 -3.90 -4.67
CA GLY A 41 -12.69 -4.79 -3.55
C GLY A 41 -12.79 -6.27 -3.91
N MET A 42 -12.22 -6.67 -5.04
CA MET A 42 -12.21 -8.05 -5.56
C MET A 42 -11.04 -8.89 -5.03
N GLU A 43 -10.01 -8.24 -4.48
CA GLU A 43 -8.93 -8.88 -3.72
C GLU A 43 -9.10 -8.55 -2.23
N LYS A 44 -9.05 -9.56 -1.36
CA LYS A 44 -8.97 -9.33 0.09
C LYS A 44 -7.59 -8.75 0.39
N PRO A 45 -7.48 -7.63 1.15
CA PRO A 45 -6.18 -7.15 1.59
C PRO A 45 -5.50 -8.26 2.37
N GLU A 46 -4.24 -8.55 2.04
CA GLU A 46 -3.43 -9.44 2.86
C GLU A 46 -3.39 -8.85 4.28
N PRO A 47 -3.65 -9.65 5.32
CA PRO A 47 -3.57 -9.17 6.68
C PRO A 47 -2.15 -8.63 6.89
N PRO A 48 -1.99 -7.38 7.39
CA PRO A 48 -0.67 -6.81 7.60
C PRO A 48 0.12 -7.73 8.52
N LEU A 49 1.34 -8.09 8.14
CA LEU A 49 2.21 -8.85 9.04
C LEU A 49 2.49 -7.97 10.27
N PRO A 50 2.69 -8.54 11.47
CA PRO A 50 3.12 -7.75 12.63
C PRO A 50 4.38 -6.95 12.29
N GLY A 51 4.25 -5.62 12.17
CA GLY A 51 5.29 -4.71 11.68
C GLY A 51 4.94 -3.93 10.41
N ASP A 52 3.98 -4.39 9.60
CA ASP A 52 3.55 -3.72 8.37
C ASP A 52 2.63 -2.53 8.59
N ILE A 53 2.01 -2.43 9.78
CA ILE A 53 1.34 -1.20 10.21
C ILE A 53 2.31 -0.02 10.16
N ALA A 54 3.57 -0.22 10.57
CA ALA A 54 4.60 0.82 10.51
C ALA A 54 5.02 1.20 9.07
N ARG A 55 4.69 0.37 8.08
CA ARG A 55 4.98 0.57 6.65
C ARG A 55 3.81 1.21 5.91
N LEU A 56 2.58 0.93 6.34
CA LEU A 56 1.36 1.60 5.88
C LEU A 56 1.26 3.05 6.39
N THR A 57 1.93 3.38 7.50
CA THR A 57 1.98 4.73 8.10
C THR A 57 3.01 5.66 7.47
N GLY A 58 3.59 5.33 6.32
CA GLY A 58 4.59 6.16 5.61
C GLY A 58 4.09 7.52 5.09
N THR A 59 2.87 7.93 5.47
CA THR A 59 2.25 9.23 5.18
C THR A 59 1.81 9.99 6.44
N TRP A 60 2.11 9.50 7.65
CA TRP A 60 1.84 10.20 8.90
C TRP A 60 3.16 10.79 9.40
N GLU A 61 3.26 12.11 9.40
CA GLU A 61 4.41 12.88 9.91
C GLU A 61 4.95 12.22 11.20
N ASP A 62 6.26 11.97 11.24
CA ASP A 62 6.93 11.08 12.21
C ASP A 62 6.61 11.39 13.69
N GLU A 63 6.26 12.64 13.99
CA GLU A 63 5.84 13.14 15.30
C GLU A 63 4.51 12.50 15.77
N GLU A 64 3.50 12.43 14.90
CA GLU A 64 2.17 11.91 15.22
C GLU A 64 2.20 10.38 15.38
N SER A 65 2.98 9.72 14.54
CA SER A 65 3.23 8.27 14.63
C SER A 65 3.92 7.88 15.94
N ARG A 66 4.83 8.72 16.44
CA ARG A 66 5.49 8.52 17.74
C ARG A 66 4.50 8.71 18.89
N ALA A 67 3.73 9.80 18.87
CA ALA A 67 2.75 10.10 19.91
C ALA A 67 1.68 9.01 20.05
N LEU A 68 1.20 8.45 18.93
CA LEU A 68 0.22 7.36 18.94
C LEU A 68 0.80 6.05 19.50
N LYS A 69 2.05 5.71 19.15
CA LYS A 69 2.75 4.53 19.70
C LYS A 69 2.91 4.64 21.22
N GLU A 70 3.28 5.82 21.71
CA GLU A 70 3.42 6.08 23.15
C GLU A 70 2.07 5.96 23.88
N ALA A 71 0.99 6.48 23.28
CA ALA A 71 -0.36 6.38 23.85
C ALA A 71 -0.84 4.92 23.94
N ILE A 72 -0.60 4.11 22.90
CA ILE A 72 -0.98 2.69 22.88
C ILE A 72 -0.18 1.89 23.93
N GLU A 73 1.13 2.12 24.04
CA GLU A 73 1.97 1.47 25.06
C GLU A 73 1.57 1.88 26.48
N ALA A 74 1.19 3.13 26.71
CA ALA A 74 0.68 3.58 28.01
C ALA A 74 -0.63 2.87 28.38
N LEU A 75 -1.56 2.73 27.43
CA LEU A 75 -2.81 1.98 27.63
C LEU A 75 -2.55 0.50 27.95
N ARG A 76 -1.56 -0.12 27.29
CA ARG A 76 -1.21 -1.53 27.52
C ARG A 76 -0.62 -1.79 28.91
N LYS A 77 -0.04 -0.77 29.56
CA LYS A 77 0.49 -0.86 30.93
C LYS A 77 -0.58 -0.67 32.01
N LEU A 78 -1.79 -0.27 31.62
CA LEU A 78 -2.92 -0.03 32.53
C LEU A 78 -3.89 -1.23 32.63
N GLY A 79 -3.69 -2.29 31.82
CA GLY A 79 -4.40 -3.57 31.92
C GLY A 79 -3.47 -4.68 32.37
#